data_AF-A0A0F2HEI1-F1
#
_entry.id   AF-A0A0F2HEI1-F1
#
_cell.length_a   1.000
_cell.length_b   1.000
_cell.length_c   1.000
_cell.angle_alpha   90.00
_cell.angle_beta   90.00
_cell.angle_gamma   90.00
#
_symmetry.space_group_name_H-M   'P 1'
#
loop_
_entity.id
_entity.type
_entity.pdbx_description
1 polymer ?
#
loop_
_entity_poly.entity_id
_entity_poly.type
_entity_poly.pdbx_seq_one_letter_code
_entity_poly.pdbx_strand_id
1 'polypeptide(L)' 'MKKEHKTMLFTVVVALVIIAIINNVAPLEPLKKQLNGNSGWF' A
#
# COMPACT_ATOMS: atom_id res chain seq x y z
N MET A 1 2.42 23.25 -8.48
CA MET A 1 3.23 22.14 -7.91
C MET A 1 4.40 21.85 -8.83
N LYS A 2 5.64 21.99 -8.34
CA LYS A 2 6.86 21.66 -9.10
C LYS A 2 6.79 20.20 -9.57
N LYS A 3 7.40 19.85 -10.71
CA LYS A 3 7.34 18.49 -11.29
C LYS A 3 7.63 17.39 -10.26
N GLU A 4 8.59 17.63 -9.37
CA GLU A 4 8.98 16.71 -8.29
C GLU A 4 7.84 16.39 -7.32
N HIS A 5 7.00 17.37 -6.97
CA HIS A 5 5.87 17.15 -6.07
C HIS A 5 4.79 16.28 -6.73
N LYS A 6 4.61 16.41 -8.05
CA LYS A 6 3.69 15.57 -8.81
C LYS A 6 4.19 14.13 -8.88
N THR A 7 5.49 13.94 -9.11
CA THR A 7 6.13 12.60 -9.10
C THR A 7 6.00 11.95 -7.73
N MET A 8 6.27 12.69 -6.64
CA MET A 8 6.14 12.17 -5.28
C MET A 8 4.69 11.75 -4.97
N LEU A 9 3.72 12.60 -5.28
CA LEU A 9 2.30 12.28 -5.12
C LEU A 9 1.91 11.04 -5.91
N PHE A 10 2.35 10.93 -7.16
CA PHE A 10 2.05 9.78 -7.99
C PHE A 10 2.61 8.48 -7.40
N THR A 11 3.87 8.49 -6.94
CA THR A 11 4.50 7.35 -6.27
C THR A 11 3.73 6.94 -5.01
N VAL A 12 3.34 7.90 -4.18
CA VAL A 12 2.55 7.63 -2.96
C VAL A 12 1.19 7.03 -3.30
N VAL A 13 0.49 7.59 -4.29
CA VAL A 13 -0.82 7.09 -4.73
C VAL A 13 -0.71 5.65 -5.24
N VAL A 14 0.29 5.36 -6.07
CA VAL A 14 0.52 4.00 -6.60
C VAL A 14 0.83 3.02 -5.48
N ALA A 15 1.69 3.40 -4.52
CA ALA A 15 2.00 2.57 -3.36
C ALA A 15 0.74 2.25 -2.53
N LEU A 16 -0.12 3.25 -2.27
CA LEU A 16 -1.37 3.06 -1.53
C LEU A 16 -2.35 2.13 -2.26
N VAL A 17 -2.45 2.24 -3.59
CA VAL A 17 -3.29 1.35 -4.40
C VAL A 17 -2.82 -0.09 -4.32
N ILE A 18 -1.51 -0.34 -4.42
CA ILE A 18 -0.94 -1.69 -4.31
C ILE A 18 -1.24 -2.29 -2.93
N ILE A 19 -1.07 -1.52 -1.85
CA ILE A 19 -1.37 -1.95 -0.49
C ILE A 19 -2.87 -2.28 -0.34
N ALA A 20 -3.76 -1.44 -0.88
CA ALA A 20 -5.20 -1.68 -0.84
C ALA A 20 -5.61 -2.96 -1.59
N ILE A 21 -4.99 -3.23 -2.75
CA ILE A 21 -5.20 -4.48 -3.50
C ILE A 21 -4.73 -5.67 -2.67
N ILE A 22 -3.52 -5.60 -2.10
CA ILE A 22 -3.00 -6.65 -1.23
C ILE A 22 -3.96 -6.92 -0.07
N ASN A 23 -4.55 -5.86 0.51
CA ASN A 23 -5.49 -5.98 1.62
C ASN A 23 -6.89 -6.50 1.23
N ASN A 24 -7.31 -6.37 -0.03
CA ASN A 24 -8.63 -6.82 -0.49
C ASN A 24 -8.62 -8.19 -1.19
N VAL A 25 -7.44 -8.69 -1.58
CA VAL A 25 -7.30 -9.99 -2.24
C VAL A 25 -7.09 -11.08 -1.19
N ALA A 26 -8.08 -11.99 -1.06
CA ALA A 26 -8.06 -13.11 -0.11
C ALA A 26 -6.79 -14.00 -0.17
N PRO A 27 -6.27 -14.42 -1.36
CA PRO A 27 -5.06 -15.23 -1.42
C PRO A 27 -3.76 -14.52 -1.01
N LEU A 28 -3.80 -13.20 -0.74
CA LEU A 28 -2.64 -12.43 -0.26
C LEU A 28 -2.62 -12.29 1.28
N GLU A 29 -3.50 -13.00 2.01
CA GLU A 29 -3.48 -13.10 3.48
C GLU A 29 -2.09 -13.34 4.14
N PRO A 30 -1.23 -14.24 3.66
CA PRO A 30 0.10 -14.41 4.23
C PRO A 30 0.97 -13.15 4.06
N LEU A 31 0.81 -12.43 2.94
CA LEU A 31 1.46 -11.14 2.72
C LEU A 31 0.87 -10.06 3.64
N LYS A 32 -0.45 -10.04 3.84
CA LYS A 32 -1.11 -9.12 4.79
C LYS A 32 -0.56 -9.31 6.20
N LYS A 33 -0.40 -10.56 6.66
CA LYS A 33 0.16 -10.86 7.98
C LYS A 33 1.63 -10.45 8.11
N GLN A 34 2.43 -10.61 7.06
CA GLN A 34 3.81 -10.15 7.04
C GLN A 34 3.94 -8.63 7.06
N LEU A 35 3.05 -7.91 6.34
CA LEU A 35 3.07 -6.46 6.24
C LEU A 35 2.44 -5.75 7.46
N ASN A 36 1.35 -6.27 8.02
CA ASN A 36 0.64 -5.65 9.13
C ASN A 36 1.14 -6.10 10.52
N GLY A 37 1.91 -7.19 10.60
CA GLY A 37 2.34 -7.78 11.87
C GLY A 37 1.17 -8.27 12.74
N ASN A 38 1.48 -8.73 13.96
CA ASN A 38 0.51 -9.35 14.89
C ASN A 38 -0.54 -8.38 15.47
N SER A 39 -0.43 -7.08 15.18
CA SER A 39 -1.20 -6.02 15.82
C SER A 39 -1.98 -5.12 14.87
N GLY A 40 -1.98 -5.40 13.55
CA GLY A 40 -2.82 -4.72 12.57
C GLY A 40 -2.84 -3.19 12.68
N TRP A 41 -1.93 -2.49 11.99
CA TRP A 41 -2.08 -1.04 11.78
C TRP A 41 -3.21 -0.69 10.77
N PHE A 42 -3.81 -1.73 10.17
CA PHE A 42 -5.13 -1.78 9.52
C PHE A 42 -5.88 -3.01 10.02
#